data_AF-A0A529MDH8-F1
#
_entry.id   AF-A0A529MDH8-F1
#
_cell.length_a   1.000
_cell.length_b   1.000
_cell.length_c   1.000
_cell.angle_alpha   90.00
_cell.angle_beta   90.00
_cell.angle_gamma   90.00
#
_symmetry.space_group_name_H-M   'P 1'
#
loop_
_entity.id
_entity.type
_entity.pdbx_description
1 polymer ?
#
loop_
_entity_poly.entity_id
_entity_poly.type
_entity_poly.pdbx_seq_one_letter_code
_entity_poly.pdbx_strand_id
1 'polypeptide(L)' 'GDMGYRLHGSPEWNSIGKAMSSGCIRLMNQDIIDLYSRVSKKNPVVVV' A
#
# COMPACT_ATOMS: atom_id res chain seq x y z
N GLY A 1 -4.98 0.32 -19.27
CA GLY A 1 -5.13 -0.71 -18.23
C GLY A 1 -4.14 -0.37 -17.14
N ASP A 2 -4.59 -0.32 -15.90
CA ASP A 2 -3.87 0.31 -14.78
C ASP A 2 -2.73 -0.60 -14.27
N MET A 3 -1.60 -0.62 -15.01
CA MET A 3 -0.44 -1.54 -14.86
C MET A 3 0.59 -1.08 -13.80
N GLY A 4 0.16 -0.46 -12.69
CA GLY A 4 1.06 0.12 -11.69
C GLY A 4 0.91 -0.50 -10.29
N TYR A 5 1.98 -0.46 -9.50
CA TYR A 5 1.93 -0.71 -8.06
C TYR A 5 1.19 0.45 -7.37
N ARG A 6 0.29 0.12 -6.44
CA ARG A 6 -0.42 1.10 -5.60
C ARG A 6 -0.32 0.71 -4.14
N LEU A 7 -0.08 1.71 -3.28
CA LEU A 7 -0.16 1.58 -1.83
C LEU A 7 -1.55 2.04 -1.38
N HIS A 8 -2.30 1.19 -0.67
CA HIS A 8 -3.61 1.57 -0.15
C HIS A 8 -3.96 0.86 1.17
N GLY A 9 -4.88 1.45 1.92
CA GLY A 9 -5.46 0.85 3.12
C GLY A 9 -6.51 -0.21 2.81
N SER A 10 -6.78 -1.08 3.79
CA SER A 10 -7.94 -1.96 3.77
C SER A 10 -8.52 -2.21 5.17
N PRO A 11 -9.86 -2.34 5.29
CA PRO A 11 -10.52 -2.78 6.53
C PRO A 11 -10.37 -4.29 6.80
N GLU A 12 -10.04 -5.11 5.79
CA GLU A 12 -9.84 -6.55 5.94
C GLU A 12 -8.44 -6.84 6.49
N TRP A 13 -8.20 -6.51 7.76
CA TRP A 13 -6.90 -6.68 8.42
C TRP A 13 -6.36 -8.12 8.32
N ASN A 14 -7.24 -9.11 8.32
CA ASN A 14 -6.91 -10.53 8.22
C ASN A 14 -6.39 -10.97 6.84
N SER A 15 -6.43 -10.08 5.84
CA SER A 15 -5.94 -10.29 4.48
C SER A 15 -4.54 -9.73 4.26
N ILE A 16 -4.04 -8.91 5.19
CA ILE A 16 -2.69 -8.34 5.13
C ILE A 16 -1.67 -9.48 5.25
N GLY A 17 -0.62 -9.44 4.41
CA GLY A 17 0.41 -10.49 4.34
C GLY A 17 0.01 -11.73 3.54
N LYS A 18 -1.19 -11.77 2.95
CA LYS A 18 -1.63 -12.84 2.04
C LYS A 18 -1.48 -12.41 0.59
N ALA A 19 -1.20 -13.37 -0.29
CA ALA A 19 -1.15 -13.13 -1.72
C ALA A 19 -2.53 -12.72 -2.23
N MET A 20 -2.67 -11.45 -2.62
CA MET A 20 -3.85 -10.92 -3.30
C MET A 20 -3.42 -10.43 -4.68
N SER A 21 -4.05 -10.95 -5.72
CA SER A 21 -3.67 -10.75 -7.12
C SER A 21 -3.91 -9.31 -7.55
N SER A 22 -2.84 -8.62 -7.98
CA SER A 22 -2.80 -7.49 -8.96
C SER A 22 -1.66 -6.47 -8.70
N GLY A 23 -0.76 -6.72 -7.73
CA GLY A 23 0.37 -5.81 -7.47
C GLY A 23 0.04 -4.59 -6.60
N CYS A 24 -1.12 -4.56 -5.95
CA CYS A 24 -1.40 -3.59 -4.89
C CYS A 24 -0.70 -4.02 -3.58
N ILE A 25 -0.08 -3.06 -2.88
CA ILE A 25 0.46 -3.23 -1.54
C ILE A 25 -0.60 -2.73 -0.55
N ARG A 26 -1.12 -3.65 0.27
CA ARG A 26 -2.16 -3.37 1.27
C ARG A 26 -1.53 -3.11 2.63
N LEU A 27 -1.98 -2.05 3.27
CA LEU A 27 -1.60 -1.67 4.63
C LEU A 27 -2.86 -1.66 5.51
N MET A 28 -2.68 -1.73 6.84
CA MET A 28 -3.78 -1.38 7.72
C MET A 28 -4.11 0.11 7.52
N ASN A 29 -5.37 0.48 7.71
CA ASN A 29 -5.82 1.86 7.51
C ASN A 29 -5.02 2.86 8.37
N GLN A 30 -4.67 2.48 9.60
CA GLN A 30 -3.88 3.35 10.47
C GLN A 30 -2.46 3.59 9.91
N ASP A 31 -1.84 2.55 9.34
CA ASP A 31 -0.48 2.62 8.83
C ASP A 31 -0.40 3.43 7.52
N ILE A 32 -1.38 3.29 6.62
CA ILE A 32 -1.38 4.09 5.38
C ILE A 32 -1.63 5.57 5.66
N ILE A 33 -2.43 5.90 6.68
CA ILE A 33 -2.66 7.29 7.10
C ILE A 33 -1.38 7.88 7.69
N ASP A 34 -0.72 7.14 8.59
CA ASP A 34 0.56 7.55 9.18
C ASP A 34 1.63 7.73 8.08
N LEU A 35 1.75 6.77 7.16
CA LEU A 35 2.65 6.84 6.02
C LEU A 35 2.36 8.06 5.15
N TYR A 36 1.11 8.30 4.79
CA TYR A 36 0.72 9.45 3.96
C TYR A 36 1.12 10.78 4.60
N SER A 37 1.03 10.90 5.93
CA SER A 37 1.41 12.12 6.65
C SER A 37 2.92 12.41 6.65
N ARG A 38 3.75 11.37 6.50
CA ARG A 38 5.22 11.46 6.59
C ARG A 38 5.91 11.57 5.23
N VAL A 39 5.25 11.10 4.17
CA VAL A 39 5.86 10.95 2.84
C VAL A 39 5.68 12.21 2.01
N SER A 40 6.78 12.71 1.43
CA SER A 40 6.72 13.77 0.42
C SER A 40 6.42 13.19 -0.96
N LYS A 41 5.81 13.98 -1.86
CA LYS A 41 5.42 13.54 -3.22
C LYS A 41 6.57 13.01 -4.09
N LYS A 42 7.84 13.20 -3.70
CA LYS A 42 9.02 12.76 -4.46
C LYS A 42 9.76 11.60 -3.81
N ASN A 43 9.24 11.01 -2.74
CA ASN A 43 9.91 9.88 -2.09
C ASN A 43 9.87 8.66 -3.03
N PRO A 44 11.03 8.07 -3.39
CA PRO A 44 11.08 6.90 -4.24
C PRO A 44 10.52 5.67 -3.51
N VAL A 45 9.86 4.79 -4.26
CA VAL A 45 9.41 3.48 -3.78
C VAL A 45 10.22 2.41 -4.51
N VAL A 46 10.86 1.52 -3.77
CA VAL A 46 11.60 0.37 -4.30
C VAL A 46 10.88 -0.90 -3.85
N VAL A 47 10.51 -1.74 -4.81
CA VAL A 47 9.93 -3.07 -4.56
C VAL A 47 11.06 -4.09 -4.76
N VAL A 48 11.29 -4.95 -3.77
CA VAL A 48 12.35 -5.97 -3.75
C VAL A 48 11.78 -7.39 -3.71
#